data_AF-A0A0W1SMA3-F1
#
_entry.id   AF-A0A0W1SMA3-F1
#
_cell.length_a   1.000
_cell.length_b   1.000
_cell.length_c   1.000
_cell.angle_alpha   90.00
_cell.angle_beta   90.00
_cell.angle_gamma   90.00
#
_symmetry.space_group_name_H-M   'P 1'
#
loop_
_entity.id
_entity.type
_entity.pdbx_description
1 polymer ?
#
loop_
_entity_poly.entity_id
_entity_poly.type
_entity_poly.pdbx_seq_one_letter_code
_entity_poly.pdbx_strand_id
1 'polypeptide(L)'
;MYALLFAVIYELTRNIVLTGVLHGTFNFQPILVFREGGAAVSEVMLAVLPLIVVAVWAYRRWAKGARRDDFGVQSGPSVVATDGGP
;
A
#
# COMPACT_ATOMS: atom_id res chain seq x y z
N MET A 1 -12.31 -8.34 3.25
CA MET A 1 -12.87 -6.98 3.17
C MET A 1 -11.82 -5.92 2.77
N TYR A 2 -10.59 -5.94 3.30
CA TYR A 2 -9.59 -4.88 3.05
C TYR A 2 -8.70 -5.03 1.80
N ALA A 3 -8.89 -6.08 0.99
CA ALA A 3 -8.01 -6.37 -0.15
C ALA A 3 -7.96 -5.22 -1.18
N LEU A 4 -9.11 -4.63 -1.52
CA LEU A 4 -9.19 -3.49 -2.44
C LEU A 4 -8.52 -2.23 -1.86
N LEU A 5 -8.68 -1.99 -0.55
CA LEU A 5 -8.00 -0.88 0.13
C LEU A 5 -6.48 -1.01 0.01
N PHE A 6 -5.93 -2.20 0.26
CA PHE A 6 -4.50 -2.45 0.14
C PHE A 6 -4.00 -2.37 -1.30
N ALA A 7 -4.80 -2.84 -2.27
CA ALA A 7 -4.47 -2.68 -3.69
C ALA A 7 -4.38 -1.19 -4.08
N VAL A 8 -5.30 -0.35 -3.61
CA VAL A 8 -5.27 1.10 -3.84
C VAL A 8 -4.07 1.75 -3.17
N ILE A 9 -3.76 1.39 -1.92
CA ILE A 9 -2.59 1.94 -1.21
C ILE A 9 -1.29 1.54 -1.93
N TYR A 10 -1.19 0.29 -2.36
CA TYR A 10 -0.05 -0.18 -3.14
C TYR A 10 0.05 0.59 -4.46
N GLU A 11 -1.05 0.79 -5.18
CA GLU A 11 -1.02 1.51 -6.46
C GLU A 11 -0.59 2.97 -6.27
N LEU A 12 -1.07 3.62 -5.22
CA LEU A 12 -0.76 5.03 -4.94
C LEU A 12 0.67 5.26 -4.46
N THR A 13 1.30 4.26 -3.85
CA THR A 13 2.62 4.39 -3.20
C THR A 13 3.71 3.55 -3.85
N ARG A 14 3.36 2.54 -4.65
CA ARG A 14 4.26 1.49 -5.16
C ARG A 14 5.16 0.90 -4.06
N ASN A 15 4.67 0.90 -2.82
CA ASN A 15 5.45 0.53 -1.65
C ASN A 15 4.89 -0.74 -1.01
N ILE A 16 5.57 -1.86 -1.28
CA ILE A 16 5.17 -3.17 -0.76
C ILE A 16 5.36 -3.29 0.75
N VAL A 17 6.35 -2.60 1.33
CA VAL A 17 6.63 -2.60 2.77
C VAL A 17 5.50 -1.92 3.52
N LEU A 18 5.10 -0.72 3.09
CA LEU A 18 3.98 0.01 3.68
C LEU A 18 2.68 -0.81 3.60
N THR A 19 2.41 -1.37 2.41
CA THR A 19 1.22 -2.20 2.19
C THR A 19 1.23 -3.44 3.07
N GLY A 20 2.38 -4.11 3.20
CA GLY A 20 2.56 -5.29 4.03
C GLY A 20 2.41 -5.01 5.53
N VAL A 21 2.95 -3.88 6.01
CA VAL A 21 2.78 -3.45 7.41
C VAL A 21 1.30 -3.23 7.71
N LEU A 22 0.60 -2.46 6.87
CA LEU A 22 -0.83 -2.22 7.05
C LEU A 22 -1.64 -3.51 6.95
N HIS A 23 -1.31 -4.39 6.01
CA HIS A 23 -1.95 -5.69 5.89
C HIS A 23 -1.81 -6.51 7.18
N GLY A 24 -0.60 -6.56 7.75
CA GLY A 24 -0.33 -7.20 9.03
C GLY A 24 -1.12 -6.56 10.17
N THR A 25 -1.09 -5.22 10.30
CA THR A 25 -1.81 -4.49 11.35
C THR A 25 -3.30 -4.81 11.37
N PHE A 26 -3.96 -4.87 10.21
CA PHE A 26 -5.39 -5.16 10.12
C PHE A 26 -5.72 -6.65 10.34
N ASN A 27 -4.84 -7.57 9.94
CA ASN A 27 -5.03 -9.00 10.19
C ASN A 27 -4.80 -9.38 11.67
N PHE A 28 -3.86 -8.72 12.34
CA PHE A 28 -3.56 -8.94 13.76
C PHE A 28 -4.36 -8.06 14.72
N GLN A 29 -5.22 -7.18 14.20
CA GLN A 29 -6.11 -6.35 15.01
C GLN A 29 -6.94 -7.15 16.04
N PRO A 30 -7.47 -8.35 15.73
CA PRO A 30 -8.19 -9.15 16.73
C PRO A 30 -7.33 -9.49 17.95
N ILE A 31 -6.03 -9.71 17.78
CA ILE A 31 -5.12 -10.14 18.86
C ILE A 31 -4.83 -9.00 19.86
N LEU A 32 -4.81 -7.75 19.38
CA LEU A 32 -4.39 -6.59 20.18
C LEU A 32 -5.56 -5.80 20.79
N VAL A 33 -6.80 -6.14 20.45
CA VAL A 33 -7.96 -5.25 20.60
C VAL A 33 -9.12 -5.89 21.38
N PHE A 34 -8.90 -7.02 22.07
CA PHE A 34 -9.88 -7.51 23.04
C PHE A 34 -9.80 -6.67 24.33
N ARG A 35 -10.85 -5.89 24.61
CA ARG A 35 -11.15 -5.45 25.98
C ARG A 35 -11.55 -6.68 26.80
N GLU A 36 -11.38 -6.65 28.13
CA GLU A 36 -11.99 -7.62 29.05
C GLU A 36 -13.50 -7.74 28.72
N GLY A 37 -13.91 -8.77 27.97
CA GLY A 37 -15.28 -8.92 27.47
C GLY A 37 -15.47 -9.14 25.96
N GLY A 38 -14.42 -9.10 25.13
CA GLY A 38 -14.49 -9.59 23.74
C GLY A 38 -15.13 -8.64 22.72
N ALA A 39 -15.47 -7.40 23.09
CA ALA A 39 -15.98 -6.39 22.18
C ALA A 39 -14.87 -5.81 21.29
N ALA A 40 -15.09 -5.77 19.97
CA ALA A 40 -14.17 -5.18 19.01
C ALA A 40 -14.05 -3.66 19.22
N VAL A 41 -12.84 -3.14 19.45
CA VAL A 41 -12.61 -1.69 19.52
C VAL A 41 -12.62 -1.12 18.10
N SER A 42 -13.81 -0.70 17.66
CA SER A 42 -14.01 0.06 16.42
C SER A 42 -13.33 1.44 16.46
N GLU A 43 -13.07 2.00 17.65
CA GLU A 43 -12.48 3.33 17.82
C GLU A 43 -11.03 3.43 17.35
N VAL A 44 -10.25 2.35 17.42
CA VAL A 44 -8.85 2.36 16.95
C VAL A 44 -8.78 2.56 15.43
N MET A 45 -9.74 2.02 14.68
CA MET A 45 -9.79 2.22 13.23
C MET A 45 -10.10 3.65 12.84
N LEU A 46 -10.88 4.38 13.65
CA LEU A 46 -11.13 5.79 13.43
C LEU A 46 -9.86 6.65 13.56
N ALA A 47 -8.88 6.21 14.36
CA ALA A 47 -7.58 6.87 14.46
C ALA A 47 -6.59 6.42 13.37
N VAL A 48 -6.61 5.14 12.99
CA VAL A 48 -5.66 4.58 12.02
C VAL A 48 -5.96 5.01 10.58
N LEU A 49 -7.24 5.08 10.18
CA LEU A 49 -7.61 5.46 8.80
C LEU A 49 -7.11 6.87 8.41
N PRO A 50 -7.29 7.94 9.22
CA PRO A 50 -6.71 9.25 8.93
C PRO A 50 -5.19 9.22 8.83
N LEU A 51 -4.53 8.45 9.70
CA LEU A 51 -3.07 8.32 9.67
C LEU A 51 -2.58 7.68 8.36
N ILE A 52 -3.31 6.67 7.85
CA ILE A 52 -3.02 6.06 6.54
C ILE A 52 -3.13 7.09 5.43
N VAL A 53 -4.19 7.91 5.43
CA VAL A 53 -4.37 8.98 4.43
C VAL A 53 -3.21 9.96 4.45
N VAL A 54 -2.80 10.41 5.65
CA VAL A 54 -1.66 11.32 5.83
C VAL A 54 -0.36 10.67 5.36
N ALA A 55 -0.12 9.40 5.71
CA ALA A 55 1.09 8.68 5.31
C ALA A 55 1.18 8.50 3.79
N VAL A 56 0.07 8.13 3.13
CA VAL A 56 0.02 8.02 1.66
C VAL A 56 0.26 9.38 1.02
N TRP A 57 -0.36 10.45 1.52
CA TRP A 57 -0.17 11.80 1.00
C TRP A 57 1.28 12.27 1.14
N ALA A 58 1.86 12.14 2.33
CA ALA A 58 3.25 12.52 2.60
C ALA A 58 4.22 11.71 1.74
N TYR A 59 3.98 10.40 1.59
CA TYR A 59 4.78 9.54 0.73
C TYR A 59 4.71 10.00 -0.72
N ARG A 60 3.51 10.25 -1.27
CA ARG A 60 3.39 10.75 -2.67
C ARG A 60 4.05 12.11 -2.86
N ARG A 61 3.96 13.00 -1.87
CA ARG A 61 4.59 14.32 -1.94
C ARG A 61 6.11 14.23 -2.00
N TRP A 62 6.71 13.32 -1.24
CA TRP A 62 8.14 13.05 -1.23
C TRP A 62 8.60 12.30 -2.49
N ALA A 63 7.86 11.24 -2.87
CA ALA A 63 8.23 10.36 -3.98
C ALA A 63 8.24 11.09 -5.33
N LYS A 64 7.41 12.12 -5.51
CA LYS A 64 7.47 13.02 -6.69
C LYS A 64 8.85 13.65 -6.93
N GLY A 65 9.67 13.81 -5.89
CA GLY A 65 11.04 14.32 -6.02
C GLY A 65 12.09 13.21 -6.03
N ALA A 66 11.95 12.24 -5.13
CA ALA A 66 12.99 11.24 -4.86
C ALA A 66 12.87 9.93 -5.67
N ARG A 67 11.69 9.61 -6.21
CA ARG A 67 11.35 8.32 -6.84
C ARG A 67 10.38 8.52 -8.00
N ARG A 68 10.76 9.33 -8.99
CA ARG A 68 9.90 9.65 -10.14
C ARG A 68 9.67 8.44 -11.05
N ASP A 69 10.67 7.59 -11.19
CA ASP A 69 10.67 6.48 -12.14
C ASP A 69 9.77 5.32 -11.69
N ASP A 70 9.57 5.16 -10.38
CA ASP A 70 8.70 4.13 -9.79
C ASP A 70 7.22 4.25 -10.22
N PHE A 71 6.80 5.43 -10.70
CA PHE A 71 5.43 5.70 -11.17
C PHE A 71 5.32 5.80 -12.69
N GLY A 72 6.39 5.51 -13.42
CA GLY A 72 6.37 5.43 -14.88
C GLY A 72 5.48 4.28 -15.36
N VAL A 73 5.05 4.36 -16.63
CA VAL A 73 4.41 3.22 -17.29
C VAL A 73 5.41 2.07 -17.32
N GLN A 74 5.01 0.90 -16.83
CA GLN A 74 5.80 -0.32 -16.96
C GLN A 74 5.85 -0.70 -18.45
N SER A 75 6.87 -0.25 -19.17
CA SER A 75 7.20 -0.76 -20.49
C SER A 75 7.72 -2.18 -20.30
N GLY A 76 6.90 -3.17 -20.64
CA GLY A 76 7.32 -4.57 -20.71
C GLY A 76 8.52 -4.75 -21.65
N PRO A 77 9.20 -5.92 -21.63
CA PRO A 77 10.33 -6.16 -22.52
C PRO A 77 9.93 -5.83 -23.96
N SER A 78 10.74 -5.03 -24.65
CA SER A 78 10.57 -4.77 -26.06
C SER A 78 10.77 -6.09 -26.81
N VAL A 79 9.69 -6.82 -27.09
CA VAL A 79 9.70 -8.05 -27.90
C VAL A 79 9.86 -7.71 -29.39
N VAL A 80 10.71 -6.73 -29.72
CA VAL A 80 11.04 -6.33 -31.10
C VAL A 80 12.54 -6.04 -31.16
N ALA A 81 13.33 -7.10 -30.96
CA ALA A 81 14.69 -7.20 -31.45
C ALA A 81 15.07 -8.69 -31.56
N THR A 82 14.17 -9.50 -32.14
CA THR A 82 14.65 -10.63 -32.94
C THR A 82 14.81 -10.06 -34.34
N ASP A 83 15.92 -9.35 -34.53
CA ASP A 83 16.35 -8.90 -35.84
C ASP A 83 16.40 -10.13 -36.75
N GLY A 84 15.56 -10.07 -37.76
CA GLY A 84 15.65 -10.98 -38.88
C GLY A 84 16.96 -10.73 -39.62
N GLY A 85 17.65 -11.84 -39.86
CA GLY A 85 18.47 -12.05 -41.05
C GLY A 85 19.98 -12.02 -40.81
N PRO A 86 20.76 -12.49 -41.80
CA PRO A 86 20.41 -13.26 -43.00
C PRO A 86 20.53 -14.79 -42.83
#